data_AF-A0A7C6TQQ9-F1
#
_entry.id   AF-A0A7C6TQQ9-F1
#
_cell.length_a   1.000
_cell.length_b   1.000
_cell.length_c   1.000
_cell.angle_alpha   90.00
_cell.angle_beta   90.00
_cell.angle_gamma   90.00
#
_symmetry.space_group_name_H-M   'P 1'
#
loop_
_entity.id
_entity.type
_entity.pdbx_description
1 polymer ?
#
loop_
_entity_poly.entity_id
_entity_poly.type
_entity_poly.pdbx_seq_one_letter_code
_entity_poly.pdbx_strand_id
1 'polypeptide(L)'
;MNKVDKIRVPVLAEAVAIEADALHKAYGRVCPEAFDAAVSALMSCSTVAASGCGHSGYVLDHFVHLLNCAEIPARFISTNDATHGEMGFVSASSVMVIASRGGRTQELLPIQEIARSRGAKIIVVTENEDSPLAKGADIVLLV
;
A
#
# COMPACT_ATOMS: atom_id res chain seq x y z
N MET A 1 39.03 -7.12 16.04
CA MET A 1 37.72 -6.47 16.08
C MET A 1 37.78 -5.31 17.04
N ASN A 2 37.60 -4.08 16.58
CA ASN A 2 37.68 -2.89 17.43
C ASN A 2 36.43 -2.79 18.34
N LYS A 3 36.54 -2.08 19.46
CA LYS A 3 35.45 -1.91 20.45
C LYS A 3 34.15 -1.37 19.82
N VAL A 4 34.28 -0.62 18.72
CA VAL A 4 33.18 -0.09 17.89
C VAL A 4 32.45 -1.20 17.11
N ASP A 5 33.16 -2.19 16.58
CA ASP A 5 32.57 -3.31 15.83
C ASP A 5 31.72 -4.21 16.74
N LYS A 6 32.12 -4.35 18.01
CA LYS A 6 31.37 -5.11 19.02
C LYS A 6 30.03 -4.47 19.40
N ILE A 7 29.85 -3.17 19.19
CA ILE A 7 28.58 -2.47 19.48
C ILE A 7 27.67 -2.48 18.25
N ARG A 8 28.23 -2.43 17.04
CA ARG A 8 27.47 -2.35 15.79
C ARG A 8 26.77 -3.65 15.41
N VAL A 9 27.40 -4.80 15.63
CA VAL A 9 26.81 -6.11 15.28
C VAL A 9 25.57 -6.44 16.13
N PRO A 10 25.58 -6.24 17.47
CA PRO A 10 24.37 -6.42 18.28
C PRO A 10 23.21 -5.52 17.86
N VAL A 11 23.47 -4.24 17.55
CA VAL A 11 22.44 -3.30 17.09
C VAL A 11 21.84 -3.74 15.75
N LEU A 12 22.67 -4.21 14.82
CA LEU A 12 22.19 -4.79 13.56
C LEU A 12 21.32 -6.02 13.82
N ALA A 13 21.77 -6.95 14.67
CA ALA A 13 21.03 -8.15 14.99
C ALA A 13 19.66 -7.83 15.64
N GLU A 14 19.62 -6.82 16.52
CA GLU A 14 18.40 -6.34 17.14
C GLU A 14 17.44 -5.73 16.11
N ALA A 15 17.92 -4.87 15.22
CA ALA A 15 17.09 -4.28 14.16
C ALA A 15 16.47 -5.36 13.26
N VAL A 16 17.26 -6.35 12.82
CA VAL A 16 16.77 -7.49 12.02
C VAL A 16 15.75 -8.32 12.79
N ALA A 17 15.96 -8.56 14.09
CA ALA A 17 15.01 -9.29 14.92
C ALA A 17 13.67 -8.56 15.08
N ILE A 18 13.70 -7.23 15.23
CA ILE A 18 12.50 -6.38 15.28
C ILE A 18 11.72 -6.47 13.96
N GLU A 19 12.40 -6.39 12.81
CA GLU A 19 11.75 -6.49 11.50
C GLU A 19 11.17 -7.88 11.24
N ALA A 20 11.88 -8.94 11.62
CA ALA A 20 11.38 -10.31 11.50
C ALA A 20 10.12 -10.55 12.35
N ASP A 21 10.12 -10.07 13.59
CA ASP A 21 8.93 -10.13 14.47
C ASP A 21 7.77 -9.30 13.92
N ALA A 22 8.05 -8.13 13.32
CA ALA A 22 7.03 -7.31 12.66
C ALA A 22 6.37 -8.05 11.49
N LEU A 23 7.12 -8.83 10.70
CA LEU A 23 6.56 -9.66 9.62
C LEU A 23 5.61 -10.74 10.17
N HIS A 24 5.98 -11.40 11.27
CA HIS A 24 5.10 -12.39 11.91
C HIS A 24 3.81 -11.76 12.44
N LYS A 25 3.91 -10.59 13.07
CA LYS A 25 2.75 -9.84 13.55
C LYS A 25 1.83 -9.42 12.40
N ALA A 26 2.41 -8.88 11.33
CA ALA A 26 1.64 -8.49 10.15
C ALA A 26 0.92 -9.69 9.53
N TYR A 27 1.60 -10.83 9.36
CA TYR A 27 0.98 -12.06 8.87
C TYR A 27 -0.19 -12.52 9.74
N GLY A 28 -0.05 -12.44 11.07
CA GLY A 28 -1.12 -12.80 12.01
C GLY A 28 -2.37 -11.91 11.94
N ARG A 29 -2.31 -10.77 11.26
CA ARG A 29 -3.44 -9.85 11.04
C ARG A 29 -4.11 -10.00 9.68
N VAL A 30 -3.49 -10.74 8.76
CA VAL A 30 -4.05 -10.94 7.42
C VAL A 30 -5.31 -11.79 7.52
N CYS A 31 -6.44 -11.20 7.15
CA CYS A 31 -7.69 -11.93 6.91
C CYS A 31 -7.61 -12.64 5.54
N PRO A 32 -7.69 -13.99 5.49
CA PRO A 32 -7.59 -14.74 4.24
C PRO A 32 -8.61 -14.29 3.19
N GLU A 33 -9.84 -14.03 3.60
CA GLU A 33 -10.93 -13.64 2.70
C GLU A 33 -10.69 -12.27 2.07
N ALA A 34 -10.20 -11.30 2.85
CA ALA A 34 -9.84 -9.98 2.36
C ALA A 34 -8.63 -10.04 1.41
N PHE A 35 -7.65 -10.89 1.73
CA PHE A 35 -6.49 -11.12 0.89
C PHE A 35 -6.88 -11.74 -0.47
N ASP A 36 -7.69 -12.80 -0.46
CA ASP A 36 -8.17 -13.44 -1.68
C ASP A 36 -9.03 -12.49 -2.53
N ALA A 37 -9.86 -11.66 -1.89
CA ALA A 37 -10.62 -10.63 -2.58
C ALA A 37 -9.71 -9.59 -3.24
N ALA A 38 -8.63 -9.16 -2.56
CA ALA A 38 -7.65 -8.23 -3.11
C ALA A 38 -6.91 -8.82 -4.32
N VAL A 39 -6.44 -10.06 -4.21
CA VAL A 39 -5.79 -10.78 -5.31
C VAL A 39 -6.75 -10.90 -6.50
N SER A 40 -8.00 -11.31 -6.26
CA SER A 40 -9.00 -11.44 -7.32
C SER A 40 -9.32 -10.11 -8.02
N ALA A 41 -9.39 -9.01 -7.26
CA ALA A 41 -9.59 -7.67 -7.82
C ALA A 41 -8.40 -7.25 -8.70
N LEU A 42 -7.17 -7.46 -8.23
CA LEU A 42 -5.96 -7.13 -9.00
C LEU A 42 -5.83 -7.95 -10.29
N MET A 43 -6.20 -9.23 -10.26
CA MET A 43 -6.13 -10.12 -11.43
C MET A 43 -7.22 -9.86 -12.48
N SER A 44 -8.31 -9.20 -12.11
CA SER A 44 -9.46 -8.95 -13.01
C SER A 44 -9.51 -7.53 -13.57
N CYS A 45 -8.67 -6.63 -13.05
CA CYS A 45 -8.67 -5.23 -13.45
C CYS A 45 -7.88 -4.99 -14.75
N SER A 46 -8.13 -3.86 -15.42
CA SER A 46 -7.35 -3.44 -16.58
C SER A 46 -6.06 -2.74 -16.19
N THR A 47 -6.09 -1.94 -15.12
CA THR A 47 -4.92 -1.20 -14.63
C THR A 47 -4.93 -1.09 -13.11
N VAL A 48 -3.74 -1.08 -12.51
CA VAL A 48 -3.56 -0.85 -11.07
C VAL A 48 -2.94 0.54 -10.86
N ALA A 49 -3.59 1.38 -10.07
CA ALA A 49 -3.00 2.62 -9.57
C ALA A 49 -2.62 2.42 -8.10
N ALA A 50 -1.44 2.89 -7.69
CA ALA A 50 -1.02 2.82 -6.29
C ALA A 50 -0.63 4.22 -5.79
N SER A 51 -0.96 4.55 -4.53
CA SER A 51 -0.52 5.81 -3.93
C SER A 51 -0.30 5.70 -2.42
N GLY A 52 0.73 6.39 -1.95
CA GLY A 52 1.13 6.43 -0.54
C GLY A 52 2.13 7.57 -0.31
N CYS A 53 2.29 7.97 0.95
CA CYS A 53 3.25 9.03 1.32
C CYS A 53 4.50 8.45 2.00
N GLY A 54 5.64 9.11 1.80
CA GLY A 54 6.90 8.75 2.45
C GLY A 54 7.29 7.29 2.20
N HIS A 55 7.64 6.55 3.26
CA HIS A 55 8.01 5.14 3.16
C HIS A 55 6.92 4.27 2.52
N SER A 56 5.64 4.53 2.80
CA SER A 56 4.54 3.80 2.17
C SER A 56 4.48 4.06 0.66
N GLY A 57 4.82 5.28 0.23
CA GLY A 57 4.95 5.62 -1.19
C GLY A 57 6.06 4.84 -1.88
N TYR A 58 7.28 4.80 -1.30
CA TYR A 58 8.39 4.04 -1.87
C TYR A 58 8.11 2.54 -1.98
N VAL A 59 7.47 1.96 -0.95
CA VAL A 59 7.07 0.55 -0.98
C VAL A 59 6.03 0.30 -2.07
N LEU A 60 5.07 1.21 -2.26
CA LEU A 60 4.07 1.08 -3.32
C LEU A 60 4.62 1.31 -4.73
N ASP A 61 5.62 2.18 -4.89
CA ASP A 61 6.31 2.36 -6.16
C ASP A 61 7.08 1.08 -6.56
N HIS A 62 7.75 0.45 -5.59
CA HIS A 62 8.34 -0.87 -5.79
C HIS A 62 7.29 -1.96 -6.08
N PHE A 63 6.15 -1.93 -5.38
CA PHE A 63 5.03 -2.84 -5.67
C PHE A 63 4.51 -2.69 -7.11
N VAL A 64 4.38 -1.45 -7.60
CA VAL A 64 4.02 -1.15 -8.99
C VAL A 64 5.05 -1.73 -9.96
N HIS A 65 6.35 -1.62 -9.65
CA HIS A 65 7.39 -2.26 -10.46
C HIS A 65 7.18 -3.78 -10.56
N LEU A 66 6.94 -4.45 -9.42
CA LEU A 66 6.71 -5.89 -9.38
C LEU A 66 5.47 -6.32 -10.18
N LEU A 67 4.37 -5.56 -10.11
CA LEU A 67 3.18 -5.82 -10.91
C LEU A 67 3.48 -5.74 -12.41
N ASN A 68 4.20 -4.70 -12.85
CA ASN A 68 4.57 -4.57 -14.24
C ASN A 68 5.51 -5.71 -14.71
N CYS A 69 6.40 -6.20 -13.85
CA CYS A 69 7.20 -7.41 -14.13
C CYS A 69 6.35 -8.67 -14.27
N ALA A 70 5.19 -8.72 -13.62
CA ALA A 70 4.20 -9.79 -13.73
C ALA A 70 3.15 -9.53 -14.84
N GLU A 71 3.43 -8.60 -15.77
CA GLU A 71 2.54 -8.21 -16.87
C GLU A 71 1.17 -7.65 -16.42
N ILE A 72 1.08 -7.13 -15.19
CA ILE A 72 -0.09 -6.41 -14.68
C ILE A 72 0.18 -4.90 -14.83
N PRO A 73 -0.52 -4.19 -15.74
CA PRO A 73 -0.24 -2.77 -16.00
C PRO A 73 -0.50 -1.91 -14.75
N ALA A 74 0.56 -1.32 -14.20
CA ALA A 74 0.47 -0.57 -12.95
C ALA A 74 1.20 0.77 -13.01
N ARG A 75 0.71 1.76 -12.25
CA ARG A 75 1.35 3.07 -12.08
C ARG A 75 1.26 3.56 -10.64
N PHE A 76 2.38 4.08 -10.13
CA PHE A 76 2.39 4.86 -8.90
C PHE A 76 1.92 6.28 -9.20
N ILE A 77 0.97 6.77 -8.42
CA ILE A 77 0.44 8.12 -8.49
C ILE A 77 0.97 8.91 -7.28
N SER A 78 1.76 9.92 -7.57
CA SER A 78 2.33 10.83 -6.56
C SER A 78 1.21 11.62 -5.90
N THR A 79 1.24 11.74 -4.57
CA THR A 79 0.24 12.57 -3.88
C THR A 79 0.32 14.04 -4.25
N ASN A 80 1.49 14.50 -4.72
CA ASN A 80 1.66 15.86 -5.19
C ASN A 80 0.96 16.08 -6.54
N ASP A 81 0.94 15.07 -7.41
CA ASP A 81 0.49 15.23 -8.80
C ASP A 81 -0.89 14.61 -9.05
N ALA A 82 -1.42 13.84 -8.10
CA ALA A 82 -2.73 13.19 -8.16
C ALA A 82 -3.85 14.17 -8.53
N THR A 83 -3.91 15.31 -7.83
CA THR A 83 -4.90 16.38 -8.09
C THR A 83 -4.52 17.30 -9.24
N HIS A 84 -3.38 17.05 -9.89
CA HIS A 84 -2.85 17.83 -11.02
C HIS A 84 -2.80 17.02 -12.33
N GLY A 85 -3.54 15.92 -12.41
CA GLY A 85 -3.83 15.23 -13.66
C GLY A 85 -3.43 13.77 -13.70
N GLU A 86 -2.56 13.29 -12.80
CA GLU A 86 -2.14 11.88 -12.79
C GLU A 86 -3.30 10.93 -12.54
N MET A 87 -4.31 11.37 -11.76
CA MET A 87 -5.53 10.59 -11.57
C MET A 87 -6.25 10.32 -12.89
N GLY A 88 -5.98 11.05 -13.98
CA GLY A 88 -6.43 10.72 -15.35
C GLY A 88 -6.14 9.28 -15.79
N PHE A 89 -5.17 8.61 -15.17
CA PHE A 89 -4.88 7.19 -15.36
C PHE A 89 -5.96 6.24 -14.79
N VAL A 90 -6.69 6.67 -13.77
CA VAL A 90 -7.69 5.86 -13.05
C VAL A 90 -9.04 5.90 -13.78
N SER A 91 -9.62 4.71 -13.98
CA SER A 91 -10.91 4.49 -14.64
C SER A 91 -11.77 3.48 -13.88
N ALA A 92 -12.99 3.22 -14.35
CA ALA A 92 -13.90 2.26 -13.73
C ALA A 92 -13.40 0.80 -13.79
N SER A 93 -12.46 0.47 -14.69
CA SER A 93 -11.83 -0.85 -14.76
C SER A 93 -10.49 -0.91 -14.00
N SER A 94 -10.14 0.16 -13.26
CA SER A 94 -8.93 0.22 -12.47
C SER A 94 -9.14 -0.25 -11.04
N VAL A 95 -8.06 -0.75 -10.43
CA VAL A 95 -7.95 -0.93 -8.97
C VAL A 95 -7.03 0.16 -8.41
N MET A 96 -7.49 0.85 -7.37
CA MET A 96 -6.71 1.82 -6.62
C MET A 96 -6.21 1.20 -5.31
N VAL A 97 -4.90 1.07 -5.15
CA VAL A 97 -4.23 0.59 -3.94
C VAL A 97 -3.67 1.76 -3.16
N ILE A 98 -4.10 1.93 -1.91
CA ILE A 98 -3.62 3.00 -1.03
C ILE A 98 -2.97 2.39 0.21
N ALA A 99 -1.77 2.85 0.56
CA ALA A 99 -1.11 2.42 1.79
C ALA A 99 -0.89 3.62 2.74
N SER A 100 -1.40 3.48 3.97
CA SER A 100 -1.20 4.45 5.04
C SER A 100 -1.26 3.73 6.38
N ARG A 101 -0.14 3.70 7.11
CA ARG A 101 -0.04 2.96 8.37
C ARG A 101 -1.21 3.27 9.31
N GLY A 102 -1.41 4.54 9.69
CA GLY A 102 -2.53 4.96 10.54
C GLY A 102 -3.85 5.21 9.82
N GLY A 103 -3.88 5.12 8.49
CA GLY A 103 -5.07 5.31 7.65
C GLY A 103 -5.67 6.72 7.65
N ARG A 104 -4.88 7.72 8.07
CA ARG A 104 -5.32 9.11 8.30
C ARG A 104 -4.53 10.16 7.51
N THR A 105 -3.65 9.73 6.61
CA THR A 105 -2.85 10.63 5.76
C THR A 105 -3.79 11.49 4.90
N GLN A 106 -3.75 12.81 5.11
CA GLN A 106 -4.76 13.72 4.56
C GLN A 106 -4.67 13.81 3.03
N GLU A 107 -3.46 13.73 2.49
CA GLU A 107 -3.16 13.81 1.06
C GLU A 107 -3.75 12.63 0.28
N LEU A 108 -4.02 11.49 0.93
CA LEU A 108 -4.58 10.29 0.30
C LEU A 108 -6.12 10.31 0.27
N LEU A 109 -6.78 11.11 1.10
CA LEU A 109 -8.25 11.17 1.13
C LEU A 109 -8.85 11.69 -0.20
N PRO A 110 -8.35 12.78 -0.81
CA PRO A 110 -8.83 13.21 -2.12
C PRO A 110 -8.59 12.17 -3.21
N ILE A 111 -7.48 11.43 -3.14
CA ILE A 111 -7.15 10.38 -4.11
C ILE A 111 -8.17 9.25 -4.04
N GLN A 112 -8.50 8.82 -2.82
CA GLN A 112 -9.52 7.81 -2.58
C GLN A 112 -10.89 8.25 -3.13
N GLU A 113 -11.30 9.49 -2.85
CA GLU A 113 -12.58 10.02 -3.32
C GLU A 113 -12.63 10.15 -4.84
N ILE A 114 -11.56 10.65 -5.47
CA ILE A 114 -11.48 10.75 -6.94
C ILE A 114 -11.54 9.36 -7.57
N ALA A 115 -10.78 8.38 -7.06
CA ALA A 115 -10.82 7.00 -7.53
C ALA A 115 -12.24 6.41 -7.44
N ARG A 116 -12.91 6.60 -6.30
CA ARG A 116 -14.29 6.17 -6.06
C ARG A 116 -15.26 6.80 -7.07
N SER A 117 -15.18 8.11 -7.26
CA SER A 117 -16.05 8.85 -8.19
C SER A 117 -15.91 8.37 -9.65
N ARG A 118 -14.77 7.76 -9.98
CA ARG A 118 -14.48 7.17 -11.30
C ARG A 118 -14.87 5.70 -11.41
N GLY A 119 -15.40 5.12 -10.34
CA GLY A 119 -15.83 3.72 -10.28
C GLY A 119 -14.70 2.72 -10.07
N ALA A 120 -13.49 3.17 -9.73
CA ALA A 120 -12.39 2.25 -9.45
C ALA A 120 -12.64 1.49 -8.13
N LYS A 121 -12.23 0.23 -8.10
CA LYS A 121 -12.23 -0.58 -6.87
C LYS A 121 -11.10 -0.12 -5.96
N ILE A 122 -11.35 0.07 -4.67
CA ILE A 122 -10.37 0.63 -3.72
C ILE A 122 -9.91 -0.42 -2.72
N ILE A 123 -8.60 -0.65 -2.69
CA ILE A 123 -7.91 -1.49 -1.70
C ILE A 123 -7.10 -0.56 -0.78
N VAL A 124 -7.25 -0.71 0.54
CA VAL A 124 -6.46 0.04 1.53
C VAL A 124 -5.63 -0.90 2.39
N VAL A 125 -4.33 -0.63 2.47
CA VAL A 125 -3.38 -1.31 3.37
C VAL A 125 -3.12 -0.40 4.57
N THR A 126 -3.50 -0.85 5.77
CA THR A 126 -3.42 -0.02 6.98
C THR A 126 -3.39 -0.86 8.26
N GLU A 127 -2.96 -0.27 9.37
CA GLU A 127 -2.98 -0.91 10.70
C GLU A 127 -4.30 -0.66 11.44
N ASN A 128 -5.15 0.25 10.93
CA ASN A 128 -6.34 0.74 11.63
C ASN A 128 -7.60 0.62 10.77
N GLU A 129 -8.44 -0.38 11.07
CA GLU A 129 -9.72 -0.64 10.39
C GLU A 129 -10.75 0.49 10.58
N ASP A 130 -10.65 1.25 11.67
CA ASP A 130 -11.54 2.37 11.96
C ASP A 130 -11.12 3.70 11.32
N SER A 131 -10.00 3.67 10.59
CA SER A 131 -9.46 4.86 9.95
C SER A 131 -10.33 5.38 8.82
N PRO A 132 -10.28 6.69 8.51
CA PRO A 132 -11.02 7.26 7.38
C PRO A 132 -10.75 6.55 6.05
N LEU A 133 -9.47 6.22 5.77
CA LEU A 133 -9.13 5.48 4.55
C LEU A 133 -9.71 4.07 4.55
N ALA A 134 -9.66 3.33 5.67
CA ALA A 134 -10.25 2.00 5.76
C ALA A 134 -11.77 2.01 5.52
N LYS A 135 -12.50 2.95 6.14
CA LYS A 135 -13.95 3.14 5.93
C LYS A 135 -14.30 3.54 4.50
N GLY A 136 -13.35 4.15 3.80
CA GLY A 136 -13.45 4.52 2.40
C GLY A 136 -13.07 3.41 1.40
N ALA A 137 -12.67 2.23 1.86
CA ALA A 137 -12.20 1.15 0.99
C ALA A 137 -13.31 0.15 0.64
N ASP A 138 -13.16 -0.53 -0.50
CA ASP A 138 -13.91 -1.75 -0.78
C ASP A 138 -13.31 -2.96 -0.09
N ILE A 139 -11.98 -2.98 0.03
CA ILE A 139 -11.20 -4.07 0.62
C ILE A 139 -10.14 -3.46 1.53
N VAL A 140 -10.08 -3.92 2.78
CA VAL A 140 -9.07 -3.49 3.75
C VAL A 140 -8.13 -4.65 4.03
N LEU A 141 -6.83 -4.42 3.82
CA LEU A 141 -5.76 -5.33 4.20
C LEU A 141 -5.13 -4.80 5.50
N LEU A 142 -5.41 -5.49 6.60
CA LEU A 142 -4.85 -5.17 7.91
C LEU A 142 -3.44 -5.73 8.06
N VAL A 143 -2.49 -4.87 8.41
CA VAL A 143 -1.08 -5.20 8.63
C VAL A 143 -0.54 -4.56 9.90
#